data_AF-A0AAE2NX22-F1
#
_entry.id   AF-A0AAE2NX22-F1
#
_cell.length_a   1.000
_cell.length_b   1.000
_cell.length_c   1.000
_cell.angle_alpha   90.00
_cell.angle_beta   90.00
_cell.angle_gamma   90.00
#
_symmetry.space_group_name_H-M   'P 1'
#
loop_
_entity.id
_entity.type
_entity.pdbx_description
1 polymer ?
#
loop_
_entity_poly.entity_id
_entity_poly.type
_entity_poly.pdbx_seq_one_letter_code
_entity_poly.pdbx_strand_id
1 'polypeptide(L)'
;MHEILTNPLVIAAVIGIISAIFGKKNKDEKRPPNRRPADQKKKQDHTQPPQEHKPVAEEMPAVSKENPFEQKRREAEKRLAETEKMFNGLDHKLTSQRARNASLKKSALKIKKETAVQGIIFSEILGPPRAKKPHRTMRSIGKN
;
A
#
# COMPACT_ATOMS: atom_id res chain seq x y z
N MET A 1 12.21 12.69 11.67
CA MET A 1 10.76 12.38 11.66
C MET A 1 9.93 13.35 10.82
N HIS A 2 10.18 14.68 10.81
CA HIS A 2 9.27 15.64 10.17
C HIS A 2 9.37 15.79 8.63
N GLU A 3 10.42 15.27 7.98
CA GLU A 3 10.66 15.43 6.53
C GLU A 3 9.70 14.65 5.62
N ILE A 4 8.94 13.70 6.16
CA ILE A 4 7.96 12.91 5.38
C ILE A 4 6.72 13.75 5.06
N LEU A 5 6.45 14.79 5.86
CA LEU A 5 5.27 15.67 5.77
C LEU A 5 5.53 16.99 5.02
N THR A 6 6.74 17.20 4.48
CA THR A 6 7.06 18.41 3.68
C THR A 6 6.91 18.18 2.17
N ASN A 7 6.86 16.92 1.71
CA ASN A 7 6.69 16.60 0.30
C ASN A 7 5.18 16.49 -0.05
N PRO A 8 4.62 17.40 -0.86
CA PRO A 8 3.18 17.40 -1.17
C PRO A 8 2.71 16.12 -1.86
N LEU A 9 3.59 15.44 -2.60
CA LEU A 9 3.29 14.17 -3.27
C LEU A 9 3.14 13.02 -2.25
N VAL A 10 3.93 13.04 -1.17
CA VAL A 10 3.82 12.07 -0.06
C VAL A 10 2.56 12.34 0.77
N ILE A 11 2.25 13.61 1.05
CA ILE A 11 1.02 14.01 1.75
C ILE A 11 -0.21 13.51 0.97
N ALA A 12 -0.26 13.74 -0.34
CA ALA A 12 -1.36 13.29 -1.20
C ALA A 12 -1.49 11.75 -1.22
N ALA A 13 -0.38 11.01 -1.26
CA ALA A 13 -0.38 9.55 -1.19
C ALA A 13 -0.91 9.03 0.16
N VAL A 14 -0.48 9.61 1.28
CA VAL A 14 -0.95 9.23 2.63
C VAL A 14 -2.45 9.53 2.79
N ILE A 15 -2.90 10.72 2.37
CA ILE A 15 -4.33 11.07 2.38
C ILE A 15 -5.13 10.12 1.48
N GLY A 16 -4.60 9.74 0.31
CA GLY A 16 -5.20 8.77 -0.59
C GLY A 16 -5.37 7.38 0.04
N ILE A 17 -4.36 6.88 0.75
CA ILE A 17 -4.41 5.60 1.46
C ILE A 17 -5.43 5.64 2.61
N ILE A 18 -5.40 6.69 3.43
CA ILE A 18 -6.37 6.88 4.53
C ILE A 18 -7.79 7.00 3.97
N SER A 19 -7.99 7.77 2.90
CA SER A 19 -9.29 7.92 2.22
C SER A 19 -9.77 6.62 1.57
N ALA A 20 -8.88 5.77 1.05
CA ALA A 20 -9.26 4.45 0.53
C ALA A 20 -9.73 3.49 1.65
N ILE A 21 -9.15 3.59 2.84
CA ILE A 21 -9.49 2.75 4.00
C ILE A 21 -10.77 3.24 4.71
N PHE A 22 -10.90 4.55 4.92
CA PHE A 22 -11.99 5.15 5.70
C PHE A 22 -13.13 5.75 4.85
N GLY A 23 -12.88 6.06 3.58
CA GLY A 23 -13.85 6.70 2.68
C GLY A 23 -14.90 5.77 2.09
N LYS A 24 -14.86 4.46 2.38
CA LYS A 24 -15.89 3.51 1.95
C LYS A 24 -17.12 3.53 2.86
N LYS A 25 -17.76 4.70 3.01
CA LYS A 25 -19.16 4.79 3.47
C LYS A 25 -19.91 5.94 2.80
N ASN A 26 -21.03 5.59 2.17
CA ASN A 26 -22.06 6.44 1.57
C ASN A 26 -21.67 7.20 0.28
N LYS A 27 -21.97 6.58 -0.88
CA LYS A 27 -22.18 7.31 -2.14
C LYS A 27 -23.21 6.65 -3.07
N ASP A 28 -24.41 6.43 -2.53
CA ASP A 28 -25.64 6.35 -3.32
C ASP A 28 -26.29 7.74 -3.19
N GLU A 29 -26.26 8.62 -4.19
CA GLU A 29 -26.94 8.62 -5.50
C GLU A 29 -28.18 9.54 -5.47
N LYS A 30 -28.46 10.19 -6.61
CA LYS A 30 -29.26 11.42 -6.75
C LYS A 30 -30.75 11.12 -6.85
N ARG A 31 -31.62 11.94 -6.21
CA ARG A 31 -32.93 12.41 -6.76
C ARG A 31 -33.58 13.51 -5.86
N PRO A 32 -34.58 14.26 -6.37
CA PRO A 32 -34.80 15.68 -6.02
C PRO A 32 -35.77 15.95 -4.85
N PRO A 33 -35.83 17.20 -4.32
CA PRO A 33 -36.65 17.54 -3.17
C PRO A 33 -38.14 17.70 -3.54
N ASN A 34 -39.04 17.03 -2.80
CA ASN A 34 -40.47 17.33 -2.80
C ASN A 34 -40.97 17.56 -1.37
N ARG A 35 -42.01 18.40 -1.25
CA ARG A 35 -42.45 19.07 -0.04
C ARG A 35 -43.40 18.21 0.80
N ARG A 36 -43.26 18.25 2.13
CA ARG A 36 -44.31 18.68 3.11
C ARG A 36 -43.83 18.45 4.56
N PRO A 37 -43.98 19.43 5.47
CA PRO A 37 -43.81 19.22 6.92
C PRO A 37 -45.13 18.76 7.55
N ALA A 38 -45.04 17.95 8.63
CA ALA A 38 -46.17 17.62 9.49
C ALA A 38 -45.73 17.61 10.96
N ASP A 39 -46.04 18.73 11.60
CA ASP A 39 -46.26 19.03 13.02
C ASP A 39 -45.48 18.39 14.19
N GLN A 40 -45.21 19.31 15.11
CA GLN A 40 -44.68 19.12 16.46
C GLN A 40 -45.82 18.76 17.43
N LYS A 41 -45.53 17.98 18.48
CA LYS A 41 -45.89 18.39 19.85
C LYS A 41 -45.10 17.65 20.93
N LYS A 42 -45.22 18.14 22.15
CA LYS A 42 -44.19 18.15 23.22
C LYS A 42 -44.86 17.92 24.58
N LYS A 43 -44.07 17.52 25.59
CA LYS A 43 -44.43 17.30 27.02
C LYS A 43 -45.10 15.92 27.24
N GLN A 44 -44.93 15.24 28.38
CA GLN A 44 -44.83 15.78 29.76
C GLN A 44 -43.75 15.11 30.63
N ASP A 45 -43.22 15.88 31.58
CA ASP A 45 -42.48 15.42 32.75
C ASP A 45 -43.44 15.00 33.88
N HIS A 46 -43.09 14.01 34.70
CA HIS A 46 -43.69 13.80 36.03
C HIS A 46 -42.73 13.15 37.03
N THR A 47 -43.05 13.31 38.32
CA THR A 47 -42.14 13.25 39.47
C THR A 47 -42.92 13.03 40.78
N GLN A 48 -42.38 12.51 41.89
CA GLN A 48 -40.98 12.11 42.15
C GLN A 48 -40.84 10.70 42.81
N PRO A 49 -40.90 10.43 44.14
CA PRO A 49 -40.43 9.13 44.69
C PRO A 49 -41.44 8.53 45.73
N PRO A 50 -41.09 7.72 46.77
CA PRO A 50 -39.82 7.03 47.08
C PRO A 50 -39.93 5.53 47.44
N GLN A 51 -38.86 4.75 47.22
CA GLN A 51 -38.59 3.53 47.99
C GLN A 51 -37.13 3.43 48.42
N GLU A 52 -36.98 3.22 49.72
CA GLU A 52 -35.74 3.15 50.49
C GLU A 52 -35.25 1.70 50.50
N HIS A 53 -34.13 1.41 49.83
CA HIS A 53 -33.52 0.09 49.86
C HIS A 53 -32.08 0.16 50.36
N LYS A 54 -31.82 -0.66 51.39
CA LYS A 54 -30.54 -0.82 52.08
C LYS A 54 -29.40 -1.11 51.11
N PRO A 55 -28.16 -0.66 51.39
CA PRO A 55 -27.00 -1.14 50.67
C PRO A 55 -26.80 -2.62 51.01
N VAL A 56 -27.12 -3.50 50.05
CA VAL A 56 -26.60 -4.87 50.05
C VAL A 56 -25.10 -4.74 49.79
N ALA A 57 -24.29 -5.13 50.79
CA ALA A 57 -22.86 -5.25 50.61
C ALA A 57 -22.59 -6.43 49.67
N GLU A 58 -22.53 -6.16 48.38
CA GLU A 58 -22.20 -7.17 47.38
C GLU A 58 -20.72 -7.53 47.52
N GLU A 59 -20.50 -8.73 48.04
CA GLU A 59 -19.22 -9.26 48.47
C GLU A 59 -18.23 -9.30 47.29
N MET A 60 -17.23 -8.41 47.31
CA MET A 60 -16.24 -8.32 46.24
C MET A 60 -15.50 -9.67 46.14
N PRO A 61 -15.54 -10.37 44.99
CA PRO A 61 -14.82 -11.63 44.85
C PRO A 61 -13.33 -11.35 45.01
N ALA A 62 -12.70 -12.06 45.95
CA ALA A 62 -11.32 -11.84 46.36
C ALA A 62 -10.38 -11.87 45.14
N VAL A 63 -9.78 -10.71 44.84
CA VAL A 63 -8.86 -10.53 43.71
C VAL A 63 -7.67 -11.47 43.89
N SER A 64 -7.62 -12.52 43.09
CA SER A 64 -6.47 -13.43 43.00
C SER A 64 -5.24 -12.63 42.55
N LYS A 65 -4.10 -12.89 43.19
CA LYS A 65 -2.90 -12.04 43.17
C LYS A 65 -2.05 -12.19 41.89
N GLU A 66 -2.68 -12.19 40.72
CA GLU A 66 -1.98 -12.03 39.44
C GLU A 66 -2.63 -10.91 38.64
N ASN A 67 -1.88 -9.81 38.44
CA ASN A 67 -2.36 -8.68 37.65
C ASN A 67 -2.54 -9.11 36.18
N PRO A 68 -3.77 -9.15 35.63
CA PRO A 68 -3.99 -9.59 34.24
C PRO A 68 -3.29 -8.68 33.21
N PHE A 69 -2.97 -7.45 33.61
CA PHE A 69 -2.13 -6.52 32.84
C PHE A 69 -0.70 -7.03 32.62
N GLU A 70 -0.09 -7.73 33.57
CA GLU A 70 1.28 -8.25 33.42
C GLU A 70 1.34 -9.41 32.41
N GLN A 71 0.39 -10.35 32.48
CA GLN A 71 0.31 -11.44 31.52
C GLN A 71 0.15 -10.89 30.09
N LYS A 72 -0.76 -9.93 29.91
CA LYS A 72 -1.03 -9.27 28.63
C LYS A 72 0.18 -8.47 28.09
N ARG A 73 0.93 -7.82 28.99
CA ARG A 73 2.19 -7.13 28.65
C ARG A 73 3.27 -8.11 28.18
N ARG A 74 3.51 -9.20 28.91
CA ARG A 74 4.49 -10.24 28.53
C ARG A 74 4.13 -10.90 27.20
N GLU A 75 2.84 -11.08 26.92
CA GLU A 75 2.35 -11.59 25.63
C GLU A 75 2.61 -10.60 24.48
N ALA A 76 2.38 -9.31 24.69
CA ALA A 76 2.69 -8.25 23.71
C ALA A 76 4.20 -8.12 23.45
N GLU A 77 5.04 -8.17 24.49
CA GLU A 77 6.51 -8.14 24.39
C GLU A 77 7.04 -9.36 23.61
N LYS A 78 6.49 -10.56 23.82
CA LYS A 78 6.82 -11.75 23.02
C LYS A 78 6.47 -11.57 21.54
N ARG A 79 5.25 -11.10 21.23
CA ARG A 79 4.81 -10.83 19.85
C ARG A 79 5.72 -9.82 19.16
N LEU A 80 6.12 -8.75 19.85
CA LEU A 80 7.06 -7.76 19.31
C LEU A 80 8.44 -8.36 19.02
N ALA A 81 8.99 -9.15 19.94
CA ALA A 81 10.28 -9.82 19.74
C ALA A 81 10.26 -10.85 18.60
N GLU A 82 9.12 -11.51 18.36
CA GLU A 82 8.91 -12.41 17.22
C GLU A 82 8.80 -11.65 15.89
N THR A 83 8.04 -10.55 15.84
CA THR A 83 7.94 -9.74 14.62
C THR A 83 9.26 -9.07 14.27
N GLU A 84 10.01 -8.54 15.24
CA GLU A 84 11.33 -7.94 15.03
C GLU A 84 12.33 -8.94 14.42
N LYS A 85 12.38 -10.18 14.94
CA LYS A 85 13.19 -11.26 14.35
C LYS A 85 12.78 -11.58 12.91
N MET A 86 11.47 -11.57 12.62
CA MET A 86 10.96 -11.80 11.27
C MET A 86 11.33 -10.65 10.31
N PHE A 87 11.17 -9.40 10.73
CA PHE A 87 11.55 -8.22 9.95
C PHE A 87 13.05 -8.19 9.65
N ASN A 88 13.91 -8.42 10.65
CA ASN A 88 15.36 -8.48 10.47
C ASN A 88 15.75 -9.57 9.46
N GLY A 89 15.12 -10.75 9.51
CA GLY A 89 15.32 -11.82 8.53
C GLY A 89 14.86 -11.45 7.11
N LEU A 90 13.74 -10.74 6.98
CA LEU A 90 13.23 -10.24 5.71
C LEU A 90 14.14 -9.17 5.11
N ASP A 91 14.66 -8.23 5.91
CA ASP A 91 15.56 -7.19 5.44
C ASP A 91 16.90 -7.74 4.97
N HIS A 92 17.48 -8.74 5.66
CA HIS A 92 18.65 -9.47 5.16
C HIS A 92 18.39 -10.19 3.83
N LYS A 93 17.18 -10.74 3.63
CA LYS A 93 16.78 -11.38 2.37
C LYS A 93 16.59 -10.35 1.24
N LEU A 94 15.93 -9.22 1.51
CA LEU A 94 15.71 -8.15 0.55
C LEU A 94 17.01 -7.46 0.14
N THR A 95 17.90 -7.15 1.09
CA THR A 95 19.21 -6.54 0.82
C THR A 95 20.11 -7.45 -0.01
N SER A 96 20.20 -8.74 0.33
CA SER A 96 20.97 -9.72 -0.45
C SER A 96 20.38 -9.96 -1.85
N GLN A 97 19.05 -10.01 -1.99
CA GLN A 97 18.39 -10.09 -3.30
C GLN A 97 18.61 -8.82 -4.14
N ARG A 98 18.56 -7.63 -3.53
CA ARG A 98 18.87 -6.35 -4.19
C ARG A 98 20.33 -6.29 -4.66
N ALA A 99 21.27 -6.76 -3.84
CA ALA A 99 22.69 -6.84 -4.20
C ALA A 99 22.93 -7.79 -5.38
N ARG A 100 22.32 -8.99 -5.37
CA ARG A 100 22.35 -9.94 -6.50
C ARG A 100 21.79 -9.31 -7.77
N ASN A 101 20.61 -8.69 -7.71
CA ASN A 101 20.00 -8.02 -8.86
C ASN A 101 20.84 -6.86 -9.41
N ALA A 102 21.48 -6.07 -8.53
CA ALA A 102 22.41 -5.02 -8.95
C ALA A 102 23.67 -5.59 -9.64
N SER A 103 24.20 -6.72 -9.17
CA SER A 103 25.31 -7.42 -9.81
C SER A 103 24.93 -7.95 -11.21
N LEU A 104 23.76 -8.59 -11.34
CA LEU A 104 23.24 -9.10 -12.62
C LEU A 104 23.02 -7.97 -13.64
N LYS A 105 22.53 -6.80 -13.21
CA LYS A 105 22.44 -5.61 -14.08
C LYS A 105 23.82 -5.11 -14.52
N LYS A 106 24.83 -5.13 -13.64
CA LYS A 106 26.21 -4.75 -13.99
C LYS A 106 26.87 -5.72 -14.97
N SER A 107 26.57 -7.03 -14.91
CA SER A 107 27.08 -7.99 -15.91
C SER A 107 26.36 -7.86 -17.25
N ALA A 108 25.04 -7.63 -17.26
CA ALA A 108 24.28 -7.43 -18.51
C ALA A 108 24.72 -6.19 -19.30
N LEU A 109 25.22 -5.16 -18.61
CA LEU A 109 25.75 -3.94 -19.23
C LEU A 109 27.20 -4.08 -19.77
N LYS A 110 27.90 -5.18 -19.46
CA LYS A 110 29.27 -5.45 -19.94
C LYS A 110 29.25 -6.16 -21.30
N ILE A 111 28.80 -5.46 -22.33
CA ILE A 111 28.86 -5.94 -23.72
C ILE A 111 30.29 -5.77 -24.23
N LYS A 112 30.90 -6.85 -24.75
CA LYS A 112 32.21 -6.79 -25.42
C LYS A 112 32.09 -6.12 -26.79
N LYS A 113 33.10 -5.35 -27.19
CA LYS A 113 33.11 -4.61 -28.46
C LYS A 113 32.93 -5.55 -29.66
N GLU A 114 33.58 -6.70 -29.62
CA GLU A 114 33.57 -7.72 -30.66
C GLU A 114 32.16 -8.31 -30.83
N THR A 115 31.47 -8.60 -29.72
CA THR A 115 30.09 -9.10 -29.71
C THR A 115 29.11 -8.04 -30.24
N ALA A 116 29.31 -6.76 -29.92
CA ALA A 116 28.50 -5.67 -30.47
C ALA A 116 28.67 -5.53 -32.00
N VAL A 117 29.91 -5.57 -32.49
CA VAL A 117 30.22 -5.55 -33.93
C VAL A 117 29.63 -6.78 -34.64
N GLN A 118 29.78 -7.97 -34.06
CA GLN A 118 29.20 -9.20 -34.60
C GLN A 118 27.66 -9.16 -34.65
N GLY A 119 27.01 -8.57 -33.64
CA GLY A 119 25.57 -8.36 -33.63
C GLY A 119 25.10 -7.44 -34.75
N ILE A 120 25.84 -6.36 -35.04
CA ILE A 120 25.58 -5.47 -36.18
C ILE A 120 25.74 -6.24 -37.51
N ILE A 121 26.81 -7.00 -37.68
CA ILE A 121 27.04 -7.81 -38.90
C ILE A 121 25.91 -8.81 -39.11
N PHE A 122 25.48 -9.54 -38.07
CA PHE A 122 24.36 -10.45 -38.18
C PHE A 122 23.02 -9.74 -38.43
N SER A 123 22.82 -8.51 -37.95
CA SER A 123 21.61 -7.74 -38.26
C SER A 123 21.49 -7.34 -39.73
N GLU A 124 22.62 -7.17 -40.43
CA GLU A 124 22.66 -6.93 -41.88
C GLU A 124 22.44 -8.24 -42.66
N ILE A 125 23.10 -9.33 -42.25
CA ILE A 125 23.00 -10.65 -42.91
C ILE A 125 21.59 -11.25 -42.78
N LEU A 126 20.99 -11.17 -41.59
CA LEU A 126 19.65 -11.69 -41.30
C LEU A 126 18.54 -10.66 -41.59
N GLY A 127 18.90 -9.47 -42.06
CA GLY A 127 17.97 -8.45 -42.49
C GLY A 127 17.23 -8.83 -43.79
N PRO A 128 16.19 -8.06 -44.18
CA PRO A 128 15.59 -8.23 -45.49
C PRO A 128 16.67 -8.00 -46.58
N PRO A 129 16.73 -8.83 -47.63
CA PRO A 129 17.83 -8.79 -48.58
C PRO A 129 17.96 -7.41 -49.22
N ARG A 130 19.20 -6.95 -49.42
CA ARG A 130 19.55 -5.64 -50.02
C ARG A 130 18.83 -5.36 -51.35
N ALA A 131 18.43 -6.41 -52.09
CA ALA A 131 17.56 -6.33 -53.26
C ALA A 131 16.21 -5.61 -53.00
N LYS A 132 15.63 -5.69 -51.80
CA LYS A 132 14.39 -4.98 -51.41
C LYS A 132 14.60 -3.48 -51.17
N LYS A 133 15.83 -3.02 -50.96
CA LYS A 133 16.19 -1.59 -50.87
C LYS A 133 17.50 -1.31 -51.63
N PRO A 134 17.46 -1.31 -52.98
CA PRO A 134 18.64 -1.00 -53.79
C PRO A 134 19.19 0.39 -53.47
N HIS A 135 20.50 0.56 -53.64
CA HIS A 135 21.17 1.86 -53.44
C HIS A 135 20.58 2.91 -54.37
N ARG A 136 20.65 4.19 -53.96
CA ARG A 136 20.09 5.32 -54.71
C ARG A 136 20.61 5.38 -56.16
N THR A 137 21.84 4.96 -56.39
CA THR A 137 22.51 4.84 -57.70
C THR A 137 21.90 3.79 -58.62
N MET A 138 21.20 2.78 -58.09
CA MET A 138 20.58 1.69 -58.87
C MET A 138 19.07 1.91 -59.10
N ARG A 139 18.44 2.84 -58.38
CA ARG A 139 16.98 3.09 -58.48
C ARG A 139 16.53 3.73 -59.80
N SER A 140 17.43 4.36 -60.54
CA SER A 140 17.11 5.07 -61.79
C SER A 140 17.06 4.17 -63.03
N ILE A 141 17.59 2.94 -62.96
CA ILE A 141 17.74 2.05 -64.11
C ILE A 141 16.41 1.39 -64.54
N GLY A 142 15.41 1.33 -63.66
CA GLY A 142 14.12 0.66 -63.90
C GLY A 142 12.96 1.58 -64.31
N LYS A 143 13.22 2.70 -64.97
CA LYS A 143 12.18 3.62 -65.49
C LYS A 143 12.37 3.91 -66.97
N ASN A 144 12.00 2.95 -67.80
CA ASN A 144 11.66 3.09 -69.22
C ASN A 144 10.35 2.32 -69.45
#